data_AF-A0A7H8KFE3-F1
#
_entry.id   AF-A0A7H8KFE3-F1
#
_cell.length_a   1.000
_cell.length_b   1.000
_cell.length_c   1.000
_cell.angle_alpha   90.00
_cell.angle_beta   90.00
_cell.angle_gamma   90.00
#
_symmetry.space_group_name_H-M   'P 1'
#
loop_
_entity.id
_entity.type
_entity.pdbx_description
1 polymer ?
#
loop_
_entity_poly.entity_id
_entity_poly.type
_entity_poly.pdbx_seq_one_letter_code
_entity_poly.pdbx_strand_id
1 'polypeptide(L)'
;MTRAPANLMAVRSLLLKHLNRDPNRVRDEDLEPNEVGIVGDANHRGGYHTGSDRVVANDYSVVESPRDRNGLTLDAAALDVGMFRVGSGGRNHDLFTFSTWCVAQCVANTADSRDIREIIYSPDGKVVRRWDRLGRRSTGDRSHLWHTHFSFFRDSIKAGRDQTPLFRRYLTTIGLITPEQEEMDMTPEEHNWLRTVHRNLTVLDGRNPIGQTYTRTTTGEDHTDPKFQVGHPTLRSLGAQLTALQSAVESLANRDFTDEQAIITGVLAGLTPEEIAAAIPPTVAEQVVQELGRRLAA
;
A
#
# COMPACT_ATOMS: atom_id res chain seq x y z
N MET A 1 -14.47 -35.47 16.07
CA MET A 1 -13.06 -35.89 16.09
C MET A 1 -12.22 -34.76 15.55
N THR A 2 -11.10 -34.45 16.21
CA THR A 2 -10.12 -33.44 15.75
C THR A 2 -9.70 -33.70 14.30
N ARG A 3 -9.53 -32.64 13.51
CA ARG A 3 -9.19 -32.72 12.07
C ARG A 3 -7.91 -31.96 11.75
N ALA A 4 -7.22 -32.40 10.69
CA ALA A 4 -6.18 -31.61 10.05
C ALA A 4 -6.82 -30.58 9.10
N PRO A 5 -6.65 -29.27 9.33
CA PRO A 5 -7.26 -28.26 8.46
C PRO A 5 -6.50 -28.12 7.14
N ALA A 6 -7.19 -27.67 6.08
CA ALA A 6 -6.65 -27.59 4.73
C ALA A 6 -5.39 -26.71 4.63
N ASN A 7 -5.31 -25.62 5.38
CA ASN A 7 -4.16 -24.72 5.39
C ASN A 7 -2.90 -25.36 6.01
N LEU A 8 -3.02 -26.16 7.06
CA LEU A 8 -1.86 -26.92 7.58
C LEU A 8 -1.51 -28.12 6.71
N MET A 9 -2.50 -28.74 6.06
CA MET A 9 -2.26 -29.76 5.03
C MET A 9 -1.49 -29.20 3.84
N ALA A 10 -1.71 -27.92 3.48
CA ALA A 10 -0.93 -27.23 2.45
C ALA A 10 0.54 -27.06 2.89
N VAL A 11 0.80 -26.65 4.13
CA VAL A 11 2.17 -26.58 4.68
C VAL A 11 2.84 -27.95 4.68
N ARG A 12 2.13 -28.98 5.16
CA ARG A 12 2.62 -30.37 5.15
C ARG A 12 3.00 -30.82 3.74
N SER A 13 2.13 -30.55 2.77
CA SER A 13 2.37 -30.93 1.37
C SER A 13 3.57 -30.20 0.79
N LEU A 14 3.72 -28.89 1.08
CA LEU A 14 4.86 -28.09 0.65
C LEU A 14 6.18 -28.64 1.21
N LEU A 15 6.24 -28.91 2.52
CA LEU A 15 7.45 -29.43 3.15
C LEU A 15 7.83 -30.80 2.62
N LEU A 16 6.87 -31.74 2.55
CA LEU A 16 7.14 -33.09 2.04
C LEU A 16 7.59 -33.06 0.57
N LYS A 17 7.00 -32.20 -0.27
CA LYS A 17 7.39 -32.08 -1.68
C LYS A 17 8.87 -31.74 -1.87
N HIS A 18 9.46 -30.95 -0.97
CA HIS A 18 10.80 -30.40 -1.15
C HIS A 18 11.84 -30.96 -0.17
N LEU A 19 11.40 -31.54 0.93
CA LEU A 19 12.27 -32.09 1.99
C LEU A 19 12.19 -33.60 2.13
N ASN A 20 11.24 -34.28 1.47
CA ASN A 20 11.27 -35.72 1.25
C ASN A 20 11.97 -36.00 -0.09
N ARG A 21 13.21 -36.47 -0.03
CA ARG A 21 14.14 -36.64 -1.15
C ARG A 21 14.01 -38.02 -1.78
N ASP A 22 13.54 -39.03 -1.05
CA ASP A 22 13.30 -40.39 -1.52
C ASP A 22 11.95 -40.92 -1.03
N PRO A 23 10.83 -40.51 -1.67
CA PRO A 23 9.48 -40.92 -1.23
C PRO A 23 9.21 -42.43 -1.25
N ASN A 24 10.12 -43.20 -1.86
CA ASN A 24 10.00 -44.64 -1.98
C ASN A 24 10.78 -45.40 -0.90
N ARG A 25 11.57 -44.71 -0.06
CA ARG A 25 12.41 -45.36 0.95
C ARG A 25 12.60 -44.47 2.18
N VAL A 26 12.18 -45.00 3.32
CA VAL A 26 12.37 -44.37 4.63
C VAL A 26 13.85 -44.21 4.98
N ARG A 27 14.28 -42.99 5.37
CA ARG A 27 15.64 -42.70 5.85
C ARG A 27 15.62 -41.69 7.00
N ASP A 28 16.49 -41.87 7.98
CA ASP A 28 16.62 -40.96 9.14
C ASP A 28 17.00 -39.50 8.76
N GLU A 29 17.57 -39.31 7.57
CA GLU A 29 17.99 -38.01 7.04
C GLU A 29 16.96 -37.39 6.07
N ASP A 30 15.77 -37.98 5.96
CA ASP A 30 14.73 -37.58 5.02
C ASP A 30 13.41 -37.27 5.72
N LEU A 31 12.68 -36.23 5.29
CA LEU A 31 11.45 -35.83 5.98
C LEU A 31 10.30 -36.78 5.61
N GLU A 32 9.94 -37.68 6.52
CA GLU A 32 8.92 -38.68 6.23
C GLU A 32 7.48 -38.17 6.45
N PRO A 33 6.47 -38.71 5.72
CA PRO A 33 5.08 -38.29 5.89
C PRO A 33 4.53 -38.40 7.32
N ASN A 34 5.03 -39.35 8.11
CA ASN A 34 4.64 -39.56 9.51
C ASN A 34 5.34 -38.61 10.48
N GLU A 35 6.39 -37.92 10.01
CA GLU A 35 7.16 -36.94 10.79
C GLU A 35 6.67 -35.51 10.57
N VAL A 36 5.68 -35.32 9.69
CA VAL A 36 4.96 -34.06 9.50
C VAL A 36 3.54 -34.19 10.06
N GLY A 37 3.45 -34.11 11.39
CA GLY A 37 2.22 -34.38 12.16
C GLY A 37 1.36 -33.13 12.38
N ILE A 38 0.03 -33.27 12.29
CA ILE A 38 -0.91 -32.15 12.54
C ILE A 38 -1.87 -32.49 13.68
N VAL A 39 -2.50 -33.67 13.63
CA VAL A 39 -3.44 -34.12 14.66
C VAL A 39 -2.71 -35.05 15.63
N GLY A 40 -2.83 -34.76 16.93
CA GLY A 40 -2.23 -35.60 17.97
C GLY A 40 -2.88 -36.98 18.03
N ASP A 41 -2.11 -37.99 18.42
CA ASP A 41 -2.57 -39.37 18.63
C ASP A 41 -3.72 -39.47 19.66
N ALA A 42 -4.33 -40.64 19.87
CA ALA A 42 -5.44 -40.77 20.81
C ALA A 42 -5.09 -40.40 22.28
N ASN A 43 -3.80 -40.44 22.65
CA ASN A 43 -3.32 -40.13 23.99
C ASN A 43 -3.06 -38.63 24.22
N HIS A 44 -2.93 -37.84 23.15
CA HIS A 44 -2.73 -36.40 23.25
C HIS A 44 -3.94 -35.73 23.93
N ARG A 45 -3.73 -35.13 25.10
CA ARG A 45 -4.79 -34.45 25.84
C ARG A 45 -4.49 -32.96 25.89
N GLY A 46 -5.24 -32.20 25.09
CA GLY A 46 -5.06 -30.76 25.01
C GLY A 46 -3.98 -30.28 24.06
N GLY A 47 -3.70 -28.98 24.10
CA GLY A 47 -2.73 -28.32 23.24
C GLY A 47 -3.17 -28.13 21.79
N TYR A 48 -2.28 -27.58 20.99
CA TYR A 48 -2.57 -27.17 19.60
C TYR A 48 -2.78 -28.35 18.64
N HIS A 49 -2.32 -29.56 18.95
CA HIS A 49 -2.62 -30.77 18.18
C HIS A 49 -4.07 -31.27 18.31
N THR A 50 -4.86 -30.64 19.19
CA THR A 50 -6.23 -31.02 19.48
C THR A 50 -7.23 -29.93 19.13
N GLY A 51 -8.39 -30.35 18.65
CA GLY A 51 -9.56 -29.50 18.45
C GLY A 51 -10.43 -29.43 19.70
N SER A 52 -11.53 -28.70 19.59
CA SER A 52 -12.56 -28.49 20.62
C SER A 52 -13.10 -29.76 21.28
N ASP A 53 -13.00 -30.91 20.60
CA ASP A 53 -13.44 -32.20 21.12
C ASP A 53 -12.48 -32.81 22.15
N ARG A 54 -11.25 -32.31 22.25
CA ARG A 54 -10.15 -32.91 23.04
C ARG A 54 -9.36 -31.92 23.89
N VAL A 55 -9.48 -30.62 23.64
CA VAL A 55 -8.96 -29.60 24.57
C VAL A 55 -9.61 -29.75 25.94
N VAL A 56 -8.81 -29.61 26.99
CA VAL A 56 -9.27 -29.75 28.37
C VAL A 56 -9.72 -28.40 28.95
N ALA A 57 -10.42 -28.43 30.09
CA ALA A 57 -10.75 -27.19 30.80
C ALA A 57 -9.47 -26.43 31.16
N ASN A 58 -9.46 -25.12 30.94
CA ASN A 58 -8.31 -24.23 31.14
C ASN A 58 -7.06 -24.58 30.31
N ASP A 59 -7.23 -25.27 29.18
CA ASP A 59 -6.13 -25.52 28.26
C ASP A 59 -5.47 -24.21 27.81
N TYR A 60 -4.15 -24.13 27.98
CA TYR A 60 -3.38 -22.93 27.67
C TYR A 60 -3.48 -22.53 26.19
N SER A 61 -3.64 -23.51 25.30
CA SER A 61 -3.84 -23.32 23.86
C SER A 61 -5.20 -22.70 23.52
N VAL A 62 -6.01 -22.38 24.53
CA VAL A 62 -7.32 -21.73 24.40
C VAL A 62 -7.41 -20.48 25.28
N VAL A 63 -6.94 -20.55 26.53
CA VAL A 63 -7.24 -19.48 27.50
C VAL A 63 -6.25 -18.33 27.51
N GLU A 64 -5.00 -18.54 27.08
CA GLU A 64 -3.93 -17.52 27.17
C GLU A 64 -4.06 -16.39 26.15
N SER A 65 -4.85 -16.57 25.07
CA SER A 65 -5.02 -15.58 23.99
C SER A 65 -6.47 -15.50 23.51
N PRO A 66 -7.02 -14.29 23.28
CA PRO A 66 -8.30 -14.13 22.59
C PRO A 66 -8.31 -14.73 21.17
N ARG A 67 -7.17 -14.68 20.45
CA ARG A 67 -7.04 -15.30 19.12
C ARG A 67 -7.28 -16.80 19.18
N ASP A 68 -6.80 -17.45 20.23
CA ASP A 68 -6.98 -18.89 20.41
C ASP A 68 -8.39 -19.24 20.90
N ARG A 69 -8.89 -18.49 21.88
CA ARG A 69 -10.25 -18.69 22.41
C ARG A 69 -11.33 -18.53 21.35
N ASN A 70 -11.25 -17.46 20.58
CA ASN A 70 -12.25 -17.14 19.55
C ASN A 70 -12.08 -17.99 18.29
N GLY A 71 -10.88 -18.54 18.09
CA GLY A 71 -10.49 -19.40 16.99
C GLY A 71 -10.77 -20.88 17.19
N LEU A 72 -11.20 -21.32 18.39
CA LEU A 72 -11.37 -22.73 18.69
C LEU A 72 -12.44 -23.40 17.81
N THR A 73 -12.03 -24.40 17.04
CA THR A 73 -12.89 -25.28 16.21
C THR A 73 -12.54 -26.75 16.46
N LEU A 74 -13.06 -27.68 15.65
CA LEU A 74 -12.60 -29.08 15.64
C LEU A 74 -11.22 -29.26 15.00
N ASP A 75 -10.59 -28.21 14.49
CA ASP A 75 -9.33 -28.34 13.78
C ASP A 75 -8.14 -28.23 14.75
N ALA A 76 -7.12 -29.04 14.51
CA ALA A 76 -5.82 -28.85 15.11
C ALA A 76 -5.17 -27.58 14.56
N ALA A 77 -4.37 -26.93 15.39
CA ALA A 77 -3.63 -25.71 15.08
C ALA A 77 -2.14 -25.88 15.34
N ALA A 78 -1.62 -27.10 15.20
CA ALA A 78 -0.21 -27.43 15.32
C ALA A 78 0.33 -28.19 14.10
N LEU A 79 1.64 -28.08 13.91
CA LEU A 79 2.42 -28.82 12.94
C LEU A 79 3.73 -29.26 13.60
N ASP A 80 4.00 -30.56 13.64
CA ASP A 80 5.32 -31.10 13.94
C ASP A 80 6.09 -31.29 12.64
N VAL A 81 7.38 -31.00 12.67
CA VAL A 81 8.33 -31.26 11.57
C VAL A 81 9.49 -32.06 12.14
N GLY A 82 9.68 -33.29 11.68
CA GLY A 82 10.77 -34.17 12.10
C GLY A 82 12.09 -33.92 11.38
N MET A 83 12.98 -34.90 11.48
CA MET A 83 14.35 -34.79 11.00
C MET A 83 14.40 -34.74 9.48
N PHE A 84 15.36 -33.99 8.95
CA PHE A 84 15.72 -34.01 7.54
C PHE A 84 17.14 -33.47 7.37
N ARG A 85 17.75 -33.77 6.23
CA ARG A 85 19.02 -33.20 5.79
C ARG A 85 19.06 -33.02 4.27
N VAL A 86 19.29 -31.79 3.84
CA VAL A 86 19.34 -31.40 2.44
C VAL A 86 20.54 -30.53 2.14
N GLY A 87 21.27 -30.88 1.07
CA GLY A 87 22.35 -30.06 0.54
C GLY A 87 21.80 -29.09 -0.50
N SER A 88 21.91 -27.78 -0.27
CA SER A 88 21.47 -26.75 -1.21
C SER A 88 22.26 -25.45 -1.03
N GLY A 89 22.54 -24.76 -2.13
CA GLY A 89 23.34 -23.52 -2.12
C GLY A 89 24.74 -23.69 -1.53
N GLY A 90 25.34 -24.88 -1.69
CA GLY A 90 26.67 -25.20 -1.15
C GLY A 90 26.73 -25.42 0.36
N ARG A 91 25.58 -25.52 1.04
CA ARG A 91 25.48 -25.78 2.49
C ARG A 91 24.53 -26.95 2.77
N ASN A 92 24.70 -27.57 3.93
CA ASN A 92 23.73 -28.53 4.45
C ASN A 92 22.74 -27.80 5.35
N HIS A 93 21.46 -28.08 5.14
CA HIS A 93 20.34 -27.61 5.96
C HIS A 93 19.64 -28.83 6.54
N ASP A 94 19.31 -28.74 7.81
CA ASP A 94 18.64 -29.77 8.60
C ASP A 94 17.55 -29.16 9.49
N LEU A 95 16.85 -30.00 10.26
CA LEU A 95 15.83 -29.58 11.22
C LEU A 95 16.29 -28.43 12.12
N PHE A 96 17.53 -28.46 12.61
CA PHE A 96 18.02 -27.48 13.57
C PHE A 96 18.26 -26.12 12.92
N THR A 97 18.90 -26.10 11.74
CA THR A 97 19.06 -24.87 10.94
C THR A 97 17.73 -24.28 10.48
N PHE A 98 16.76 -25.13 10.12
CA PHE A 98 15.40 -24.72 9.79
C PHE A 98 14.68 -24.06 10.97
N SER A 99 14.70 -24.72 12.12
CA SER A 99 14.00 -24.26 13.31
C SER A 99 14.56 -22.94 13.82
N THR A 100 15.90 -22.83 13.85
CA THR A 100 16.58 -21.58 14.22
C THR A 100 16.27 -20.45 13.25
N TRP A 101 16.21 -20.73 11.94
CA TRP A 101 15.81 -19.75 10.94
C TRP A 101 14.36 -19.27 11.12
N CYS A 102 13.41 -20.19 11.31
CA CYS A 102 11.99 -19.86 11.52
C CYS A 102 11.78 -19.02 12.79
N VAL A 103 12.46 -19.38 13.89
CA VAL A 103 12.43 -18.60 15.13
C VAL A 103 13.01 -17.21 14.93
N ALA A 104 14.10 -17.07 14.16
CA ALA A 104 14.65 -15.76 13.84
C ALA A 104 13.65 -14.87 13.08
N GLN A 105 12.85 -15.43 12.16
CA GLN A 105 11.79 -14.68 11.46
C GLN A 105 10.66 -14.27 12.41
N CYS A 106 10.30 -15.16 13.33
CA CYS A 106 9.31 -14.90 14.35
C CYS A 106 9.74 -13.76 15.31
N VAL A 107 11.00 -13.78 15.75
CA VAL A 107 11.63 -12.71 16.54
C VAL A 107 11.67 -11.38 15.77
N ALA A 108 12.00 -11.43 14.47
CA ALA A 108 11.99 -10.26 13.59
C ALA A 108 10.56 -9.78 13.24
N ASN A 109 9.52 -10.49 13.68
CA ASN A 109 8.12 -10.16 13.45
C ASN A 109 7.76 -9.96 11.96
N THR A 110 8.33 -10.79 11.09
CA THR A 110 8.03 -10.75 9.65
C THR A 110 6.56 -11.04 9.40
N ALA A 111 5.99 -10.46 8.34
CA ALA A 111 4.54 -10.49 8.09
C ALA A 111 3.96 -11.92 8.05
N ASP A 112 4.69 -12.84 7.40
CA ASP A 112 4.39 -14.27 7.24
C ASP A 112 4.56 -15.12 8.51
N SER A 113 5.13 -14.57 9.59
CA SER A 113 5.30 -15.28 10.88
C SER A 113 4.23 -14.93 11.93
N ARG A 114 3.35 -13.97 11.62
CA ARG A 114 2.41 -13.37 12.61
C ARG A 114 1.30 -14.30 13.07
N ASP A 115 1.04 -15.36 12.31
CA ASP A 115 0.07 -16.40 12.67
C ASP A 115 0.68 -17.50 13.54
N ILE A 116 2.00 -17.54 13.72
CA ILE A 116 2.66 -18.47 14.62
C ILE A 116 2.57 -17.94 16.05
N ARG A 117 2.06 -18.80 16.93
CA ARG A 117 1.89 -18.58 18.36
C ARG A 117 3.13 -19.00 19.14
N GLU A 118 3.62 -20.20 18.91
CA GLU A 118 4.84 -20.70 19.54
C GLU A 118 5.59 -21.68 18.63
N ILE A 119 6.90 -21.78 18.88
CA ILE A 119 7.77 -22.78 18.29
C ILE A 119 8.56 -23.42 19.43
N ILE A 120 8.39 -24.73 19.63
CA ILE A 120 9.21 -25.53 20.54
C ILE A 120 10.20 -26.31 19.68
N TYR A 121 11.49 -26.11 19.91
CA TYR A 121 12.52 -26.58 19.02
C TYR A 121 13.82 -26.89 19.74
N SER A 122 14.71 -27.59 19.05
CA SER A 122 16.10 -27.74 19.42
C SER A 122 17.00 -26.98 18.44
N PRO A 123 17.90 -26.11 18.90
CA PRO A 123 18.85 -25.43 18.01
C PRO A 123 20.06 -26.29 17.65
N ASP A 124 20.31 -27.39 18.36
CA ASP A 124 21.56 -28.16 18.28
C ASP A 124 21.41 -29.67 18.54
N GLY A 125 20.17 -30.16 18.69
CA GLY A 125 19.88 -31.54 19.07
C GLY A 125 20.13 -31.89 20.55
N LYS A 126 20.52 -30.92 21.39
CA LYS A 126 20.90 -31.16 22.80
C LYS A 126 20.04 -30.40 23.80
N VAL A 127 19.57 -29.21 23.45
CA VAL A 127 18.74 -28.38 24.33
C VAL A 127 17.39 -28.10 23.70
N VAL A 128 16.33 -28.05 24.52
CA VAL A 128 15.00 -27.64 24.06
C VAL A 128 14.75 -26.20 24.44
N ARG A 129 14.26 -25.42 23.49
CA ARG A 129 13.87 -24.02 23.66
C ARG A 129 12.43 -23.84 23.21
N ARG A 130 11.78 -22.80 23.73
CA ARG A 130 10.50 -22.32 23.22
C ARG A 130 10.61 -20.84 22.87
N TRP A 131 10.19 -20.50 21.66
CA TRP A 131 9.80 -19.14 21.31
C TRP A 131 8.28 -19.05 21.44
N ASP A 132 7.77 -18.05 22.16
CA ASP A 132 6.35 -17.81 22.38
C ASP A 132 6.04 -16.34 22.10
N ARG A 133 5.12 -16.09 21.16
CA ARG A 133 4.72 -14.72 20.79
C ARG A 133 4.09 -13.96 21.95
N LEU A 134 3.45 -14.66 22.88
CA LEU A 134 2.82 -14.04 24.05
C LEU A 134 3.82 -13.78 25.19
N GLY A 135 5.05 -14.30 25.08
CA GLY A 135 6.06 -14.18 26.14
C GLY A 135 5.69 -14.86 27.45
N ARG A 136 4.77 -15.85 27.43
CA ARG A 136 4.27 -16.54 28.63
C ARG A 136 5.03 -17.82 28.94
N ARG A 137 5.68 -18.43 27.94
CA ARG A 137 6.30 -19.76 28.04
C ARG A 137 7.71 -19.75 27.44
N SER A 138 8.62 -20.54 28.02
CA SER A 138 10.05 -20.51 27.67
C SER A 138 10.74 -21.88 27.51
N THR A 139 10.06 -23.00 27.81
CA THR A 139 10.65 -24.37 27.76
C THR A 139 9.75 -25.35 27.01
N GLY A 140 10.29 -26.49 26.59
CA GLY A 140 9.52 -27.66 26.14
C GLY A 140 10.00 -28.95 26.83
N ASP A 141 9.40 -30.08 26.50
CA ASP A 141 9.88 -31.40 26.91
C ASP A 141 10.91 -31.98 25.92
N ARG A 142 11.58 -33.07 26.31
CA ARG A 142 12.70 -33.68 25.58
C ARG A 142 12.34 -34.28 24.22
N SER A 143 11.06 -34.50 23.90
CA SER A 143 10.67 -35.07 22.60
C SER A 143 11.04 -34.11 21.45
N HIS A 144 11.06 -32.80 21.72
CA HIS A 144 11.44 -31.74 20.79
C HIS A 144 12.96 -31.67 20.49
N LEU A 145 13.75 -32.63 20.98
CA LEU A 145 15.13 -32.80 20.51
C LEU A 145 15.19 -33.38 19.11
N TRP A 146 14.11 -34.05 18.66
CA TRP A 146 14.06 -34.83 17.42
C TRP A 146 12.98 -34.34 16.44
N HIS A 147 12.20 -33.33 16.82
CA HIS A 147 11.25 -32.65 15.96
C HIS A 147 11.05 -31.21 16.45
N THR A 148 10.53 -30.36 15.57
CA THR A 148 10.11 -29.00 15.92
C THR A 148 8.60 -28.90 15.87
N HIS A 149 8.04 -28.41 16.97
CA HIS A 149 6.61 -28.20 17.13
C HIS A 149 6.27 -26.74 16.85
N PHE A 150 5.41 -26.50 15.86
CA PHE A 150 4.83 -25.21 15.56
C PHE A 150 3.39 -25.18 16.05
N SER A 151 3.04 -24.15 16.82
CA SER A 151 1.66 -23.81 17.12
C SER A 151 1.28 -22.54 16.37
N PHE A 152 0.10 -22.57 15.75
CA PHE A 152 -0.51 -21.43 15.08
C PHE A 152 -1.64 -20.89 15.94
N PHE A 153 -1.90 -19.58 15.89
CA PHE A 153 -3.09 -19.05 16.53
C PHE A 153 -4.34 -19.68 15.92
N ARG A 154 -5.28 -20.11 16.75
CA ARG A 154 -6.45 -20.84 16.23
C ARG A 154 -7.33 -19.97 15.34
N ASP A 155 -7.33 -18.65 15.50
CA ASP A 155 -8.10 -17.74 14.64
C ASP A 155 -7.61 -17.73 13.18
N SER A 156 -6.30 -17.84 12.94
CA SER A 156 -5.75 -17.90 11.59
C SER A 156 -6.11 -19.21 10.91
N ILE A 157 -6.10 -20.29 11.69
CA ILE A 157 -6.55 -21.61 11.25
C ILE A 157 -8.04 -21.58 10.88
N LYS A 158 -8.89 -21.10 11.79
CA LYS A 158 -10.33 -20.95 11.58
C LYS A 158 -10.68 -20.06 10.39
N ALA A 159 -9.92 -18.97 10.19
CA ALA A 159 -10.10 -18.06 9.08
C ALA A 159 -9.63 -18.63 7.73
N GLY A 160 -9.02 -19.81 7.70
CA GLY A 160 -8.50 -20.43 6.48
C GLY A 160 -7.33 -19.67 5.87
N ARG A 161 -6.59 -18.88 6.66
CA ARG A 161 -5.43 -18.14 6.15
C ARG A 161 -4.36 -19.10 5.67
N ASP A 162 -3.70 -18.74 4.58
CA ASP A 162 -2.54 -19.49 4.08
C ASP A 162 -1.40 -19.45 5.11
N GLN A 163 -0.92 -20.64 5.48
CA GLN A 163 0.18 -20.83 6.44
C GLN A 163 1.49 -21.22 5.74
N THR A 164 1.50 -21.37 4.41
CA THR A 164 2.70 -21.70 3.62
C THR A 164 3.77 -20.61 3.51
N PRO A 165 3.49 -19.28 3.60
CA PRO A 165 4.45 -18.26 3.20
C PRO A 165 5.81 -18.30 3.91
N LEU A 166 5.85 -18.53 5.24
CA LEU A 166 7.12 -18.63 5.98
C LEU A 166 7.96 -19.82 5.51
N PHE A 167 7.33 -20.97 5.32
CA PHE A 167 7.99 -22.20 4.90
C PHE A 167 8.46 -22.10 3.45
N ARG A 168 7.64 -21.51 2.57
CA ARG A 168 8.03 -21.20 1.20
C ARG A 168 9.25 -20.30 1.17
N ARG A 169 9.24 -19.21 1.95
CA ARG A 169 10.37 -18.30 2.04
C ARG A 169 11.64 -18.97 2.58
N TYR A 170 11.52 -19.90 3.53
CA TYR A 170 12.65 -20.73 3.96
C TYR A 170 13.21 -21.53 2.78
N LEU A 171 12.36 -22.30 2.08
CA LEU A 171 12.76 -23.13 0.94
C LEU A 171 13.41 -22.30 -0.17
N THR A 172 12.89 -21.11 -0.46
CA THR A 172 13.50 -20.16 -1.39
C THR A 172 14.85 -19.67 -0.89
N THR A 173 14.96 -19.31 0.41
CA THR A 173 16.20 -18.80 1.01
C THR A 173 17.32 -19.83 0.95
N ILE A 174 17.01 -21.11 1.15
CA ILE A 174 18.00 -22.19 1.07
C ILE A 174 18.24 -22.66 -0.37
N GLY A 175 17.48 -22.15 -1.35
CA GLY A 175 17.65 -22.42 -2.78
C GLY A 175 17.01 -23.72 -3.26
N LEU A 176 16.04 -24.29 -2.53
CA LEU A 176 15.30 -25.48 -2.98
C LEU A 176 14.17 -25.17 -3.97
N ILE A 177 13.62 -23.97 -3.90
CA ILE A 177 12.62 -23.49 -4.86
C ILE A 177 13.02 -22.10 -5.37
N THR A 178 12.75 -21.82 -6.64
CA THR A 178 12.84 -20.45 -7.15
C THR A 178 11.52 -19.72 -6.92
N PRO A 179 11.53 -18.38 -6.80
CA PRO A 179 10.28 -17.59 -6.72
C PRO A 179 9.34 -17.95 -7.88
N GLU A 180 9.87 -18.10 -9.09
CA GLU A 180 9.12 -18.45 -10.30
C GLU A 180 8.46 -19.84 -10.27
N GLN A 181 9.02 -20.81 -9.54
CA GLN A 181 8.51 -22.19 -9.51
C GLN A 181 7.21 -22.35 -8.71
N GLU A 182 6.81 -21.31 -7.96
CA GLU A 182 5.69 -21.42 -7.04
C GLU A 182 4.94 -20.08 -6.81
N GLU A 183 5.44 -18.94 -7.31
CA GLU A 183 4.70 -17.66 -7.43
C GLU A 183 3.73 -17.70 -8.63
N MET A 184 2.61 -18.39 -8.45
CA MET A 184 1.36 -17.94 -9.06
C MET A 184 0.44 -17.45 -7.94
N ASP A 185 0.93 -16.49 -7.14
CA ASP A 185 0.11 -15.71 -6.20
C ASP A 185 -0.85 -14.75 -6.94
N MET A 186 -0.75 -14.72 -8.27
CA MET A 186 -1.63 -13.97 -9.15
C MET A 186 -2.14 -14.90 -10.23
N THR A 187 -3.44 -15.15 -10.22
CA THR A 187 -4.10 -15.80 -11.34
C THR A 187 -3.88 -14.99 -12.62
N PRO A 188 -3.92 -15.61 -13.81
CA PRO A 188 -3.87 -14.86 -15.08
C PRO A 188 -4.94 -13.76 -15.16
N GLU A 189 -6.08 -13.97 -14.50
CA GLU A 189 -7.17 -13.00 -14.39
C GLU A 189 -6.78 -11.77 -13.54
N GLU A 190 -6.23 -11.97 -12.34
CA GLU A 190 -5.74 -10.89 -11.48
C GLU A 190 -4.60 -10.10 -12.14
N HIS A 191 -3.72 -10.80 -12.87
CA HIS A 191 -2.66 -10.16 -13.63
C HIS A 191 -3.21 -9.30 -14.77
N ASN A 192 -4.24 -9.79 -15.47
CA ASN A 192 -4.95 -9.01 -16.48
C ASN A 192 -5.70 -7.81 -15.89
N TRP A 193 -6.26 -7.96 -14.68
CA TRP A 193 -6.92 -6.86 -13.98
C TRP A 193 -5.92 -5.75 -13.61
N LEU A 194 -4.78 -6.11 -13.01
CA LEU A 194 -3.72 -5.15 -12.69
C LEU A 194 -3.17 -4.45 -13.92
N ARG A 195 -2.96 -5.18 -15.03
CA ARG A 195 -2.55 -4.57 -16.30
C ARG A 195 -3.58 -3.56 -16.80
N THR A 196 -4.87 -3.89 -16.68
CA THR A 196 -5.97 -2.99 -17.05
C THR A 196 -6.01 -1.74 -16.17
N VAL A 197 -5.91 -1.90 -14.85
CA VAL A 197 -5.89 -0.79 -13.89
C VAL A 197 -4.67 0.10 -14.14
N HIS A 198 -3.48 -0.47 -14.28
CA HIS A 198 -2.26 0.26 -14.60
C HIS A 198 -2.41 1.06 -15.90
N ARG A 199 -2.93 0.44 -16.98
CA ARG A 199 -3.16 1.14 -18.25
C ARG A 199 -4.12 2.32 -18.10
N ASN A 200 -5.22 2.15 -17.36
CA ASN A 200 -6.20 3.21 -17.14
C ASN A 200 -5.66 4.35 -16.26
N LEU A 201 -4.72 4.06 -15.35
CA LEU A 201 -4.08 5.07 -14.50
C LEU A 201 -2.92 5.80 -15.19
N THR A 202 -2.19 5.14 -16.08
CA THR A 202 -0.94 5.67 -16.66
C THR A 202 -1.10 6.26 -18.04
N VAL A 203 -2.13 5.86 -18.79
CA VAL A 203 -2.44 6.46 -20.08
C VAL A 203 -3.55 7.47 -19.87
N LEU A 204 -3.23 8.76 -19.96
CA LEU A 204 -4.23 9.83 -20.04
C LEU A 204 -4.88 9.83 -21.44
N ASP A 205 -5.63 8.76 -21.75
CA ASP A 205 -6.45 8.65 -22.95
C ASP A 205 -7.89 9.08 -22.61
N GLY A 206 -8.38 10.11 -23.29
CA GLY A 206 -9.76 10.60 -23.16
C GLY A 206 -10.85 9.58 -23.53
N ARG A 207 -10.50 8.34 -23.91
CA ARG A 207 -11.43 7.21 -24.07
C ARG A 207 -11.54 6.30 -22.86
N ASN A 208 -10.65 6.43 -21.87
CA ASN A 208 -10.74 5.70 -20.60
C ASN A 208 -11.39 6.57 -19.51
N PRO A 209 -11.97 5.99 -18.43
CA PRO A 209 -12.76 6.77 -17.47
C PRO A 209 -12.01 7.93 -16.78
N ILE A 210 -10.71 7.74 -16.50
CA ILE A 210 -9.89 8.76 -15.83
C ILE A 210 -9.52 9.87 -16.82
N GLY A 211 -9.02 9.50 -18.00
CA GLY A 211 -8.71 10.46 -19.06
C GLY A 211 -9.95 11.22 -19.54
N GLN A 212 -11.13 10.58 -19.60
CA GLN A 212 -12.42 11.24 -19.87
C GLN A 212 -12.73 12.34 -18.85
N THR A 213 -12.50 12.07 -17.57
CA THR A 213 -12.71 13.07 -16.51
C THR A 213 -11.81 14.28 -16.72
N TYR A 214 -10.55 14.03 -17.11
CA TYR A 214 -9.61 15.10 -17.46
C TYR A 214 -10.08 15.89 -18.69
N THR A 215 -10.43 15.24 -19.81
CA THR A 215 -10.85 15.95 -21.04
C THR A 215 -12.12 16.77 -20.84
N ARG A 216 -13.13 16.22 -20.14
CA ARG A 216 -14.36 16.95 -19.82
C ARG A 216 -14.10 18.19 -18.96
N THR A 217 -13.19 18.12 -17.99
CA THR A 217 -12.89 19.26 -17.11
C THR A 217 -12.01 20.31 -17.79
N THR A 218 -11.06 19.87 -18.62
CA THR A 218 -10.05 20.72 -19.27
C THR A 218 -10.57 21.40 -20.53
N THR A 219 -11.10 20.62 -21.47
CA THR A 219 -11.54 21.07 -22.80
C THR A 219 -13.04 21.03 -22.99
N GLY A 220 -13.77 20.29 -22.16
CA GLY A 220 -15.22 20.11 -22.31
C GLY A 220 -15.60 19.02 -23.31
N GLU A 221 -14.62 18.20 -23.70
CA GLU A 221 -14.77 17.19 -24.73
C GLU A 221 -14.89 15.79 -24.13
N ASP A 222 -15.68 14.95 -24.80
CA ASP A 222 -15.74 13.52 -24.57
C ASP A 222 -15.31 12.78 -25.83
N HIS A 223 -14.22 12.03 -25.77
CA HIS A 223 -13.70 11.32 -26.95
C HIS A 223 -14.50 10.05 -27.28
N THR A 224 -15.53 9.71 -26.50
CA THR A 224 -16.47 8.62 -26.76
C THR A 224 -17.84 9.10 -27.24
N ASP A 225 -18.20 10.37 -27.00
CA ASP A 225 -19.39 11.01 -27.54
C ASP A 225 -19.06 12.37 -28.17
N PRO A 226 -18.96 12.45 -29.51
CA PRO A 226 -18.67 13.69 -30.22
C PRO A 226 -19.74 14.79 -30.03
N LYS A 227 -20.94 14.45 -29.55
CA LYS A 227 -22.04 15.41 -29.32
C LYS A 227 -22.06 15.90 -27.87
N PHE A 228 -21.16 15.42 -27.02
CA PHE A 228 -21.10 15.81 -25.63
C PHE A 228 -20.83 17.32 -25.48
N GLN A 229 -21.61 17.98 -24.64
CA GLN A 229 -21.43 19.38 -24.28
C GLN A 229 -21.45 19.52 -22.77
N VAL A 230 -20.44 20.18 -22.22
CA VAL A 230 -20.38 20.50 -20.79
C VAL A 230 -21.28 21.69 -20.46
N GLY A 231 -22.09 21.55 -19.42
CA GLY A 231 -22.92 22.63 -18.89
C GLY A 231 -22.20 23.58 -17.92
N HIS A 232 -20.90 23.40 -17.72
CA HIS A 232 -20.08 24.20 -16.79
C HIS A 232 -18.84 24.77 -17.50
N PRO A 233 -18.24 25.85 -16.97
CA PRO A 233 -16.96 26.34 -17.46
C PRO A 233 -15.87 25.25 -17.41
N THR A 234 -15.05 25.21 -18.44
CA THR A 234 -13.84 24.39 -18.55
C THR A 234 -12.60 25.21 -18.24
N LEU A 235 -11.47 24.57 -17.95
CA LEU A 235 -10.19 25.28 -17.78
C LEU A 235 -9.83 26.11 -19.02
N ARG A 236 -10.12 25.60 -20.22
CA ARG A 236 -9.95 26.36 -21.48
C ARG A 236 -10.82 27.62 -21.50
N SER A 237 -12.10 27.51 -21.14
CA SER A 237 -13.00 28.66 -21.13
C SER A 237 -12.64 29.69 -20.06
N LEU A 238 -12.19 29.24 -18.89
CA LEU A 238 -11.73 30.12 -17.81
C LEU A 238 -10.45 30.85 -18.20
N GLY A 239 -9.50 30.16 -18.84
CA GLY A 239 -8.31 30.79 -19.40
C GLY A 239 -8.65 31.87 -20.42
N ALA A 240 -9.58 31.59 -21.33
CA ALA A 240 -10.05 32.58 -22.31
C ALA A 240 -10.73 33.79 -21.65
N GLN A 241 -11.58 33.56 -20.64
CA GLN A 241 -12.22 34.64 -19.88
C GLN A 241 -11.21 35.49 -19.12
N LEU A 242 -10.17 34.87 -18.53
CA LEU A 242 -9.10 35.57 -17.82
C LEU A 242 -8.29 36.45 -18.77
N THR A 243 -7.92 35.93 -19.95
CA THR A 243 -7.23 36.73 -20.98
C THR A 243 -8.08 37.91 -21.43
N ALA A 244 -9.39 37.70 -21.66
CA ALA A 244 -10.31 38.77 -22.03
C ALA A 244 -10.42 39.85 -20.94
N LEU A 245 -10.47 39.44 -19.67
CA LEU A 245 -10.47 40.37 -18.53
C LEU A 245 -9.17 41.17 -18.47
N GLN A 246 -8.02 40.53 -18.64
CA GLN A 246 -6.73 41.20 -18.65
C GLN A 246 -6.68 42.28 -19.75
N SER A 247 -7.10 41.95 -20.97
CA SER A 247 -7.16 42.92 -22.08
C SER A 247 -8.11 44.08 -21.79
N ALA A 248 -9.26 43.83 -21.16
CA ALA A 248 -10.20 44.88 -20.78
C ALA A 248 -9.60 45.82 -19.72
N VAL A 249 -8.89 45.27 -18.73
CA VAL A 249 -8.21 46.05 -17.69
C VAL A 249 -7.08 46.89 -18.29
N GLU A 250 -6.25 46.31 -19.17
CA GLU A 250 -5.19 47.04 -19.88
C GLU A 250 -5.77 48.19 -20.72
N SER A 251 -6.88 47.96 -21.42
CA SER A 251 -7.57 49.01 -22.18
C SER A 251 -8.10 50.13 -21.28
N LEU A 252 -8.58 49.81 -20.08
CA LEU A 252 -9.09 50.81 -19.14
C LEU A 252 -7.95 51.59 -18.49
N ALA A 253 -6.86 50.92 -18.12
CA ALA A 253 -5.68 51.52 -17.51
C ALA A 253 -4.97 52.51 -18.45
N ASN A 254 -4.98 52.23 -19.75
CA ASN A 254 -4.39 53.09 -20.77
C ASN A 254 -5.37 54.13 -21.35
N ARG A 255 -6.61 54.17 -20.86
CA ARG A 255 -7.60 55.15 -21.32
C ARG A 255 -7.34 56.48 -20.65
N ASP A 256 -7.24 57.52 -21.46
CA ASP A 256 -7.34 58.89 -20.95
C ASP A 256 -8.80 59.19 -20.61
N PHE A 257 -9.04 59.51 -19.33
CA PHE A 257 -10.37 59.86 -18.82
C PHE A 257 -10.60 61.36 -18.74
N THR A 258 -9.55 62.14 -18.93
CA THR A 258 -9.61 63.59 -18.81
C THR A 258 -9.58 64.15 -20.22
N ASP A 259 -10.53 65.03 -20.53
CA ASP A 259 -10.42 65.86 -21.72
C ASP A 259 -9.96 67.23 -21.26
N GLU A 260 -8.64 67.42 -21.20
CA GLU A 260 -8.04 68.67 -20.74
C GLU A 260 -8.49 69.84 -21.62
N GLN A 261 -8.73 69.61 -22.91
CA GLN A 261 -9.18 70.66 -23.82
C GLN A 261 -10.61 71.10 -23.53
N ALA A 262 -11.51 70.16 -23.25
CA ALA A 262 -12.87 70.48 -22.82
C ALA A 262 -12.87 71.20 -21.46
N ILE A 263 -12.03 70.78 -20.51
CA ILE A 263 -11.87 71.46 -19.21
C ILE A 263 -11.36 72.88 -19.41
N ILE A 264 -10.27 73.07 -20.16
CA ILE A 264 -9.69 74.39 -20.45
C ILE A 264 -10.73 75.28 -21.12
N THR A 265 -11.43 74.76 -22.14
CA THR A 265 -12.46 75.51 -22.88
C THR A 265 -13.61 75.94 -21.96
N GLY A 266 -14.09 75.04 -21.10
CA GLY A 266 -15.14 75.34 -20.13
C GLY A 266 -14.72 76.38 -19.08
N VAL A 267 -13.50 76.27 -18.55
CA VAL A 267 -12.94 77.24 -17.59
C VAL A 267 -12.81 78.61 -18.24
N LEU A 268 -12.21 78.70 -19.43
CA LEU A 268 -12.04 79.98 -20.13
C LEU A 268 -13.37 80.61 -20.53
N ALA A 269 -14.40 79.82 -20.86
CA ALA A 269 -15.72 80.33 -21.18
C ALA A 269 -16.45 80.94 -19.97
N GLY A 270 -16.11 80.52 -18.75
CA GLY A 270 -16.73 80.99 -17.51
C GLY A 270 -16.01 82.17 -16.85
N LEU A 271 -14.80 82.51 -17.28
CA LEU A 271 -14.01 83.59 -16.69
C LEU A 271 -14.24 84.92 -17.43
N THR A 272 -14.37 85.99 -16.66
CA THR A 272 -14.35 87.35 -17.19
C THR A 272 -12.93 87.77 -17.59
N PRO A 273 -12.75 88.72 -18.53
CA PRO A 273 -11.43 89.27 -18.87
C PRO A 273 -10.63 89.78 -17.66
N GLU A 274 -11.32 90.34 -16.67
CA GLU A 274 -10.72 90.85 -15.43
C GLU A 274 -10.20 89.71 -14.54
N GLU A 275 -10.95 88.61 -14.42
CA GLU A 275 -10.52 87.41 -13.67
C GLU A 275 -9.35 86.71 -14.36
N ILE A 276 -9.35 86.67 -15.70
CA ILE A 276 -8.21 86.17 -16.48
C ILE A 276 -6.97 87.05 -16.22
N ALA A 277 -7.12 88.37 -16.30
CA ALA A 277 -6.02 89.31 -16.07
C ALA A 277 -5.44 89.21 -14.64
N ALA A 278 -6.28 89.01 -13.63
CA ALA A 278 -5.87 88.86 -12.23
C ALA A 278 -5.08 87.57 -11.97
N ALA A 279 -5.33 86.51 -12.75
CA ALA A 279 -4.65 85.22 -12.61
C ALA A 279 -3.29 85.16 -13.33
N ILE A 280 -2.98 86.11 -14.21
CA ILE A 280 -1.73 86.13 -14.98
C ILE A 280 -0.60 86.79 -14.16
N PRO A 281 0.57 86.13 -13.98
CA PRO A 281 1.71 86.74 -13.31
C PRO A 281 2.15 88.07 -13.97
N PRO A 282 2.63 89.07 -13.21
CA PRO A 282 2.94 90.41 -13.76
C PRO A 282 3.87 90.41 -14.97
N THR A 283 4.89 89.54 -14.97
CA THR A 283 5.85 89.40 -16.08
C THR A 283 5.22 88.84 -17.35
N VAL A 284 4.23 87.95 -17.22
CA VAL A 284 3.49 87.39 -18.37
C VAL A 284 2.45 88.39 -18.86
N ALA A 285 1.83 89.16 -17.96
CA ALA A 285 0.89 90.21 -18.34
C ALA A 285 1.56 91.28 -19.24
N GLU A 286 2.78 91.71 -18.90
CA GLU A 286 3.56 92.63 -19.75
C GLU A 286 3.82 92.04 -21.15
N GLN A 287 4.19 90.77 -21.23
CA GLN A 287 4.41 90.08 -22.50
C GLN A 287 3.12 89.97 -23.33
N VAL A 288 1.99 89.66 -22.69
CA VAL A 288 0.67 89.60 -23.36
C VAL A 288 0.26 90.97 -23.89
N VAL A 289 0.46 92.05 -23.11
CA VAL A 289 0.17 93.42 -23.55
C VAL A 289 1.03 93.81 -24.75
N GLN A 290 2.33 93.49 -24.72
CA GLN A 290 3.22 93.73 -25.86
C GLN A 290 2.79 92.96 -27.12
N GLU A 291 2.42 91.69 -26.97
CA GLU A 291 1.97 90.84 -28.07
C GLU A 291 0.62 91.30 -28.66
N LEU A 292 -0.34 91.66 -27.81
CA LEU A 292 -1.62 92.23 -28.26
C LEU A 292 -1.40 93.56 -28.97
N GLY A 293 -0.56 94.44 -28.42
CA GLY A 293 -0.19 95.70 -29.06
C GLY A 293 0.44 95.50 -30.44
N ARG A 294 1.33 94.51 -30.57
CA ARG A 294 1.94 94.12 -31.86
C ARG A 294 0.90 93.62 -32.87
N ARG A 295 -0.08 92.83 -32.43
CA ARG A 295 -1.14 92.29 -33.30
C ARG A 295 -2.18 93.32 -33.72
N LEU A 296 -2.50 94.27 -32.85
CA LEU A 296 -3.46 95.34 -33.15
C LEU A 296 -2.87 96.44 -34.05
N ALA A 297 -1.55 96.55 -34.09
CA ALA A 297 -0.82 97.46 -34.96
C ALA A 297 -0.49 96.88 -36.36
N ALA A 298 -0.83 95.60 -36.59
CA ALA A 298 -0.68 94.89 -37.87
C ALA A 298 -2.05 94.78 -38.57
#